data_AF-A0A2S8RNB9-F1
#
_entry.id   AF-A0A2S8RNB9-F1
#
_cell.length_a   1.000
_cell.length_b   1.000
_cell.length_c   1.000
_cell.angle_alpha   90.00
_cell.angle_beta   90.00
_cell.angle_gamma   90.00
#
_symmetry.space_group_name_H-M   'P 1'
#
loop_
_entity.id
_entity.type
_entity.pdbx_description
1 polymer ?
#
loop_
_entity_poly.entity_id
_entity_poly.type
_entity_poly.pdbx_seq_one_letter_code
_entity_poly.pdbx_strand_id
1 'polypeptide(L)'
;MAPAALLKRVERSSARVAVQECAKQGFAPAARFVGCIDVSSAPAACAMSVHALPSDAQLARYAVTALIDEVQLTPKPALVDQRGSGAHRDLDLALMLRSAHSLAPTFAALAHAARRRGEPSALLRAELAQIGRSGEQDMLRATGGSNAHRGAIWIVGLLVAGATMTPVGDEPIWSQASQICAYAAQIACFPDRFAAPSDSHGERARQRYQVGGARREAQDGFPHVIDVGLPALLAARARGVGENAARVDALLAIMASLDDTCLLHRAGQPGLHAGQRGAQRVLSAGGSSTPAGRDALAALDHELLSLNASPGGAADLLAATLFLDMLARHDAGGSPDSWNI
;
A
#
# COMPACT_ATOMS: atom_id res chain seq x y z
N MET A 1 -29.89 -7.55 16.02
CA MET A 1 -29.88 -6.41 16.98
C MET A 1 -28.68 -6.59 17.89
N ALA A 2 -27.65 -5.76 17.96
CA ALA A 2 -27.39 -4.43 17.40
C ALA A 2 -25.86 -4.24 17.18
N PRO A 3 -25.38 -3.66 16.05
CA PRO A 3 -23.98 -3.26 15.88
C PRO A 3 -23.75 -1.73 15.92
N ALA A 4 -24.73 -0.92 16.36
CA ALA A 4 -24.60 0.54 16.37
C ALA A 4 -23.86 1.12 17.61
N ALA A 5 -23.64 0.31 18.66
CA ALA A 5 -23.09 0.80 19.93
C ALA A 5 -21.55 0.79 20.00
N LEU A 6 -20.86 -0.01 19.16
CA LEU A 6 -19.39 -0.04 19.14
C LEU A 6 -18.79 1.17 18.38
N LEU A 7 -19.43 1.59 17.28
CA LEU A 7 -18.96 2.72 16.45
C LEU A 7 -18.93 4.04 17.24
N LYS A 8 -19.94 4.33 18.06
CA LYS A 8 -19.99 5.56 18.87
C LYS A 8 -18.95 5.65 19.98
N ARG A 9 -18.33 4.53 20.38
CA ARG A 9 -17.35 4.50 21.48
C ARG A 9 -15.92 4.75 21.02
N VAL A 10 -15.60 4.38 19.78
CA VAL A 10 -14.29 4.60 19.15
C VAL A 10 -14.16 6.06 18.68
N GLU A 11 -15.20 6.63 18.05
CA GLU A 11 -15.19 8.04 17.60
C GLU A 11 -15.02 9.04 18.75
N ARG A 12 -15.64 8.79 19.91
CA ARG A 12 -15.56 9.69 21.08
C ARG A 12 -14.20 9.64 21.80
N SER A 13 -13.45 8.55 21.65
CA SER A 13 -12.13 8.41 22.28
C SER A 13 -11.06 9.13 21.46
N SER A 14 -11.06 8.97 20.13
CA SER A 14 -10.08 9.61 19.25
C SER A 14 -10.29 11.13 19.13
N ALA A 15 -11.55 11.61 19.16
CA ALA A 15 -11.83 13.04 19.13
C ALA A 15 -11.39 13.79 20.41
N ARG A 16 -11.41 13.13 21.59
CA ARG A 16 -10.97 13.77 22.85
C ARG A 16 -9.46 13.92 22.96
N VAL A 17 -8.69 13.00 22.37
CA VAL A 17 -7.23 13.07 22.38
C VAL A 17 -6.74 14.19 21.43
N ALA A 18 -7.36 14.33 20.25
CA ALA A 18 -6.99 15.35 19.27
C ALA A 18 -7.31 16.80 19.70
N VAL A 19 -8.42 17.03 20.41
CA VAL A 19 -8.81 18.39 20.84
C VAL A 19 -7.95 18.88 22.02
N GLN A 20 -7.40 17.97 22.82
CA GLN A 20 -6.64 18.33 24.03
C GLN A 20 -5.17 18.67 23.75
N GLU A 21 -4.65 18.33 22.56
CA GLU A 21 -3.32 18.74 22.09
C GLU A 21 -3.30 20.09 21.36
N CYS A 22 -4.39 20.47 20.65
CA CYS A 22 -4.49 21.79 20.02
C CYS A 22 -4.66 22.96 21.00
N ALA A 23 -5.20 22.73 22.20
CA ALA A 23 -5.36 23.77 23.21
C ALA A 23 -4.04 24.18 23.92
N LYS A 24 -2.94 23.46 23.66
CA LYS A 24 -1.61 23.77 24.24
C LYS A 24 -0.75 24.71 23.39
N GLN A 25 -1.21 25.09 22.20
CA GLN A 25 -0.52 26.01 21.30
C GLN A 25 -1.34 27.30 21.19
N GLY A 26 -1.07 28.24 22.10
CA GLY A 26 -1.88 29.44 22.35
C GLY A 26 -2.13 30.34 21.14
N PHE A 27 -3.26 30.12 20.46
CA PHE A 27 -3.84 31.07 19.51
C PHE A 27 -5.07 31.74 20.13
N ALA A 28 -4.97 33.05 20.35
CA ALA A 28 -6.07 33.91 20.79
C ALA A 28 -6.98 34.31 19.62
N PRO A 29 -8.29 34.57 19.82
CA PRO A 29 -9.18 34.98 18.75
C PRO A 29 -9.12 36.50 18.54
N ALA A 30 -8.93 36.93 17.29
CA ALA A 30 -9.01 38.35 16.92
C ALA A 30 -10.44 38.78 16.59
N ALA A 31 -10.67 40.07 16.82
CA ALA A 31 -11.94 40.74 17.09
C ALA A 31 -12.83 41.03 15.87
N ARG A 32 -14.09 41.35 16.22
CA ARG A 32 -15.20 41.83 15.40
C ARG A 32 -14.82 42.99 14.45
N PHE A 33 -15.27 42.88 13.20
CA PHE A 33 -15.52 44.04 12.34
C PHE A 33 -16.95 43.96 11.80
N VAL A 34 -17.72 45.01 12.05
CA VAL A 34 -19.06 45.28 11.50
C VAL A 34 -18.85 46.15 10.27
N GLY A 35 -19.37 45.73 9.12
CA GLY A 35 -19.31 46.49 7.88
C GLY A 35 -20.41 46.03 6.92
N CYS A 36 -21.12 47.01 6.37
CA CYS A 36 -22.42 46.92 5.71
C CYS A 36 -22.51 45.92 4.54
N ILE A 37 -23.71 45.35 4.44
CA ILE A 37 -24.18 44.48 3.35
C ILE A 37 -24.44 45.36 2.12
N ASP A 38 -23.80 45.04 1.01
CA ASP A 38 -24.26 45.46 -0.32
C ASP A 38 -24.75 44.23 -1.08
N VAL A 39 -26.04 44.24 -1.42
CA VAL A 39 -26.77 43.14 -2.06
C VAL A 39 -26.75 43.40 -3.55
N SER A 40 -25.75 42.91 -4.27
CA SER A 40 -25.76 42.82 -5.74
C SER A 40 -24.64 41.94 -6.30
N SER A 41 -24.76 40.63 -6.12
CA SER A 41 -24.27 39.66 -7.10
C SER A 41 -24.90 38.29 -6.81
N ALA A 42 -25.61 37.76 -7.81
CA ALA A 42 -26.05 36.37 -7.77
C ALA A 42 -24.79 35.48 -7.67
N PRO A 43 -24.75 34.47 -6.78
CA PRO A 43 -23.61 33.57 -6.77
C PRO A 43 -23.66 32.80 -8.10
N ALA A 44 -22.62 32.95 -8.90
CA ALA A 44 -22.31 31.98 -9.93
C ALA A 44 -22.31 30.62 -9.23
N ALA A 45 -23.20 29.72 -9.66
CA ALA A 45 -23.23 28.36 -9.19
C ALA A 45 -21.83 27.79 -9.42
N CYS A 46 -21.05 27.69 -8.35
CA CYS A 46 -19.76 27.01 -8.35
C CYS A 46 -20.11 25.58 -8.71
N ALA A 47 -19.85 25.20 -9.97
CA ALA A 47 -20.02 23.84 -10.42
C ALA A 47 -19.13 22.99 -9.52
N MET A 48 -19.74 22.30 -8.55
CA MET A 48 -19.04 21.32 -7.76
C MET A 48 -18.44 20.33 -8.76
N SER A 49 -17.11 20.28 -8.81
CA SER A 49 -16.37 19.24 -9.49
C SER A 49 -16.91 17.91 -8.94
N VAL A 50 -17.74 17.23 -9.73
CA VAL A 50 -18.14 15.87 -9.43
C VAL A 50 -16.89 15.05 -9.69
N HIS A 51 -16.07 14.85 -8.66
CA HIS A 51 -14.92 13.96 -8.77
C HIS A 51 -15.46 12.58 -9.17
N ALA A 52 -15.21 12.19 -10.41
CA ALA A 52 -15.64 10.90 -10.93
C ALA A 52 -14.70 9.81 -10.38
N LEU A 53 -15.26 8.66 -9.99
CA LEU A 53 -14.44 7.50 -9.61
C LEU A 53 -13.43 7.20 -10.72
N PRO A 54 -12.16 6.88 -10.38
CA PRO A 54 -11.20 6.44 -11.37
C PRO A 54 -11.76 5.28 -12.20
N SER A 55 -11.63 5.37 -13.53
CA SER A 55 -12.00 4.29 -14.44
C SER A 55 -11.17 3.03 -14.17
N ASP A 56 -11.65 1.87 -14.65
CA ASP A 56 -10.96 0.59 -14.49
C ASP A 56 -9.53 0.64 -15.05
N ALA A 57 -9.35 1.35 -16.18
CA ALA A 57 -8.04 1.57 -16.80
C ALA A 57 -7.15 2.51 -15.98
N GLN A 58 -7.71 3.51 -15.27
CA GLN A 58 -6.95 4.38 -14.37
C GLN A 58 -6.44 3.61 -13.15
N LEU A 59 -7.32 2.83 -12.51
CA LEU A 59 -6.92 1.98 -11.37
C LEU A 59 -5.83 0.99 -11.77
N ALA A 60 -5.95 0.38 -12.96
CA ALA A 60 -4.91 -0.49 -13.50
C ALA A 60 -3.58 0.23 -13.71
N ARG A 61 -3.60 1.46 -14.25
CA ARG A 61 -2.38 2.27 -14.41
C ARG A 61 -1.74 2.59 -13.06
N TYR A 62 -2.51 3.02 -12.06
CA TYR A 62 -1.97 3.29 -10.72
C TYR A 62 -1.38 2.04 -10.08
N ALA A 63 -2.02 0.89 -10.21
CA ALA A 63 -1.47 -0.37 -9.71
C ALA A 63 -0.13 -0.70 -10.37
N VAL A 64 -0.04 -0.59 -11.71
CA VAL A 64 1.20 -0.84 -12.45
C VAL A 64 2.29 0.17 -12.11
N THR A 65 1.95 1.46 -12.03
CA THR A 65 2.88 2.52 -11.61
C THR A 65 3.41 2.26 -10.21
N ALA A 66 2.57 1.83 -9.26
CA ALA A 66 3.01 1.52 -7.91
C ALA A 66 4.03 0.38 -7.87
N LEU A 67 3.84 -0.67 -8.70
CA LEU A 67 4.80 -1.76 -8.83
C LEU A 67 6.11 -1.29 -9.47
N ILE A 68 6.04 -0.45 -10.50
CA ILE A 68 7.24 0.10 -11.15
C ILE A 68 8.01 0.99 -10.18
N ASP A 69 7.32 1.87 -9.47
CA ASP A 69 7.90 2.79 -8.49
C ASP A 69 8.55 2.03 -7.32
N GLU A 70 7.92 0.95 -6.84
CA GLU A 70 8.52 0.05 -5.85
C GLU A 70 9.81 -0.56 -6.42
N VAL A 71 9.76 -1.13 -7.63
CA VAL A 71 10.90 -1.83 -8.25
C VAL A 71 12.07 -0.90 -8.52
N GLN A 72 11.80 0.34 -8.94
CA GLN A 72 12.83 1.34 -9.25
C GLN A 72 13.42 2.01 -8.01
N LEU A 73 12.74 1.95 -6.86
CA LEU A 73 13.22 2.52 -5.61
C LEU A 73 14.61 1.96 -5.26
N THR A 74 15.57 2.85 -5.00
CA THR A 74 16.98 2.46 -4.80
C THR A 74 17.65 3.36 -3.75
N PRO A 75 18.43 2.82 -2.80
CA PRO A 75 18.71 1.41 -2.57
C PRO A 75 17.60 0.71 -1.77
N LYS A 76 17.22 -0.51 -2.17
CA LYS A 76 16.38 -1.41 -1.36
C LYS A 76 17.21 -2.59 -0.82
N PRO A 77 17.11 -2.92 0.48
CA PRO A 77 17.98 -3.92 1.09
C PRO A 77 17.64 -5.34 0.60
N ALA A 78 18.58 -5.98 -0.09
CA ALA A 78 18.53 -7.32 -0.67
C ALA A 78 17.36 -7.62 -1.64
N LEU A 79 16.59 -6.60 -2.01
CA LEU A 79 15.55 -6.68 -3.05
C LEU A 79 16.16 -6.37 -4.42
N VAL A 80 15.41 -6.68 -5.48
CA VAL A 80 15.72 -6.21 -6.83
C VAL A 80 15.51 -4.68 -6.86
N ASP A 81 16.53 -3.95 -7.28
CA ASP A 81 16.50 -2.49 -7.49
C ASP A 81 17.41 -2.11 -8.67
N GLN A 82 17.73 -0.82 -8.84
CA GLN A 82 18.59 -0.36 -9.93
C GLN A 82 20.06 -0.82 -9.82
N ARG A 83 20.50 -1.32 -8.66
CA ARG A 83 21.85 -1.84 -8.43
C ARG A 83 21.99 -3.30 -8.84
N GLY A 84 20.88 -4.05 -8.91
CA GLY A 84 20.88 -5.43 -9.40
C GLY A 84 19.78 -6.31 -8.82
N SER A 85 20.03 -7.62 -8.82
CA SER A 85 19.06 -8.67 -8.45
C SER A 85 18.84 -8.85 -6.94
N GLY A 86 19.55 -8.10 -6.09
CA GLY A 86 19.53 -8.33 -4.65
C GLY A 86 19.90 -9.77 -4.30
N ALA A 87 19.11 -10.42 -3.42
CA ALA A 87 19.29 -11.83 -3.08
C ALA A 87 18.79 -12.79 -4.18
N HIS A 88 18.12 -12.32 -5.23
CA HIS A 88 17.57 -13.20 -6.27
C HIS A 88 18.61 -13.64 -7.29
N ARG A 89 18.40 -14.83 -7.88
CA ARG A 89 19.17 -15.34 -9.03
C ARG A 89 18.32 -15.44 -10.30
N ASP A 90 17.01 -15.37 -10.13
CA ASP A 90 15.95 -15.61 -11.10
C ASP A 90 15.18 -14.33 -11.48
N LEU A 91 15.51 -13.20 -10.84
CA LEU A 91 14.91 -11.90 -11.07
C LEU A 91 16.00 -10.84 -11.29
N ASP A 92 15.69 -9.89 -12.16
CA ASP A 92 16.43 -8.64 -12.36
C ASP A 92 15.44 -7.49 -12.60
N LEU A 93 15.94 -6.26 -12.67
CA LEU A 93 15.11 -5.07 -12.88
C LEU A 93 14.23 -5.21 -14.14
N ALA A 94 14.79 -5.72 -15.24
CA ALA A 94 14.06 -5.83 -16.50
C ALA A 94 12.91 -6.85 -16.42
N LEU A 95 13.11 -7.99 -15.76
CA LEU A 95 12.08 -8.99 -15.47
C LEU A 95 10.99 -8.42 -14.57
N MET A 96 11.35 -7.68 -13.52
CA MET A 96 10.38 -7.05 -12.62
C MET A 96 9.52 -6.00 -13.35
N LEU A 97 10.13 -5.17 -14.20
CA LEU A 97 9.38 -4.22 -15.03
C LEU A 97 8.47 -4.91 -16.04
N ARG A 98 8.94 -5.97 -16.72
CA ARG A 98 8.10 -6.79 -17.61
C ARG A 98 6.92 -7.41 -16.86
N SER A 99 7.16 -7.92 -15.65
CA SER A 99 6.14 -8.46 -14.77
C SER A 99 5.07 -7.41 -14.44
N ALA A 100 5.47 -6.21 -13.98
CA ALA A 100 4.53 -5.13 -13.66
C ALA A 100 3.65 -4.75 -14.86
N HIS A 101 4.24 -4.56 -16.04
CA HIS A 101 3.48 -4.24 -17.26
C HIS A 101 2.52 -5.36 -17.68
N SER A 102 2.91 -6.62 -17.54
CA SER A 102 2.06 -7.77 -17.90
C SER A 102 0.78 -7.85 -17.07
N LEU A 103 0.75 -7.23 -15.87
CA LEU A 103 -0.37 -7.25 -14.96
C LEU A 103 -1.42 -6.16 -15.22
N ALA A 104 -1.17 -5.22 -16.13
CA ALA A 104 -2.13 -4.14 -16.43
C ALA A 104 -3.53 -4.66 -16.81
N PRO A 105 -3.68 -5.68 -17.70
CA PRO A 105 -5.00 -6.23 -18.03
C PRO A 105 -5.66 -6.92 -16.83
N THR A 106 -4.87 -7.54 -15.97
CA THR A 106 -5.36 -8.22 -14.75
C THR A 106 -5.98 -7.20 -13.80
N PHE A 107 -5.28 -6.10 -13.50
CA PHE A 107 -5.81 -5.06 -12.62
C PHE A 107 -7.06 -4.38 -13.20
N ALA A 108 -7.11 -4.16 -14.51
CA ALA A 108 -8.31 -3.63 -15.17
C ALA A 108 -9.50 -4.59 -15.05
N ALA A 109 -9.27 -5.89 -15.23
CA ALA A 109 -10.31 -6.91 -15.07
C ALA A 109 -10.80 -7.03 -13.61
N LEU A 110 -9.89 -6.93 -12.63
CA LEU A 110 -10.25 -6.91 -11.21
C LEU A 110 -11.13 -5.69 -10.87
N ALA A 111 -10.75 -4.50 -11.34
CA ALA A 111 -11.54 -3.29 -11.19
C ALA A 111 -12.93 -3.44 -11.83
N HIS A 112 -12.97 -3.92 -13.08
CA HIS A 112 -14.23 -4.11 -13.80
C HIS A 112 -15.18 -5.08 -13.09
N ALA A 113 -14.68 -6.23 -12.64
CA ALA A 113 -15.46 -7.22 -11.91
C ALA A 113 -15.99 -6.65 -10.58
N ALA A 114 -15.15 -5.95 -9.82
CA ALA A 114 -15.53 -5.32 -8.56
C ALA A 114 -16.62 -4.25 -8.76
N ARG A 115 -16.44 -3.36 -9.73
CA ARG A 115 -17.42 -2.30 -10.05
C ARG A 115 -18.76 -2.88 -10.49
N ARG A 116 -18.75 -3.91 -11.35
CA ARG A 116 -19.97 -4.57 -11.83
C ARG A 116 -20.75 -5.25 -10.71
N ARG A 117 -20.08 -5.74 -9.67
CA ARG A 117 -20.72 -6.37 -8.49
C ARG A 117 -21.17 -5.35 -7.46
N GLY A 118 -20.42 -4.27 -7.27
CA GLY A 118 -20.79 -3.14 -6.41
C GLY A 118 -20.64 -3.38 -4.90
N GLU A 119 -20.54 -4.63 -4.43
CA GLU A 119 -20.39 -4.95 -3.00
C GLU A 119 -19.53 -6.20 -2.74
N PRO A 120 -18.88 -6.30 -1.56
CA PRO A 120 -18.20 -7.51 -1.13
C PRO A 120 -19.15 -8.71 -1.03
N SER A 121 -18.81 -9.80 -1.71
CA SER A 121 -19.59 -11.04 -1.66
C SER A 121 -18.71 -12.26 -1.96
N ALA A 122 -19.20 -13.45 -1.61
CA ALA A 122 -18.53 -14.70 -1.97
C ALA A 122 -18.38 -14.88 -3.49
N LEU A 123 -19.36 -14.39 -4.25
CA LEU A 123 -19.32 -14.46 -5.72
C LEU A 123 -18.25 -13.52 -6.28
N LEU A 124 -18.18 -12.28 -5.80
CA LEU A 124 -17.10 -11.36 -6.18
C LEU A 124 -15.74 -11.95 -5.82
N ARG A 125 -15.57 -12.46 -4.59
CA ARG A 125 -14.31 -13.04 -4.14
C ARG A 125 -13.85 -14.20 -5.04
N ALA A 126 -14.74 -15.07 -5.47
CA ALA A 126 -14.43 -16.17 -6.39
C ALA A 126 -14.03 -15.67 -7.78
N GLU A 127 -14.72 -14.64 -8.29
CA GLU A 127 -14.42 -14.02 -9.58
C GLU A 127 -13.05 -13.33 -9.58
N LEU A 128 -12.76 -12.51 -8.55
CA LEU A 128 -11.44 -11.90 -8.37
C LEU A 128 -10.33 -12.95 -8.22
N ALA A 129 -10.60 -14.07 -7.55
CA ALA A 129 -9.64 -15.17 -7.46
C ALA A 129 -9.29 -15.76 -8.82
N GLN A 130 -10.31 -15.96 -9.66
CA GLN A 130 -10.12 -16.53 -10.98
C GLN A 130 -9.32 -15.59 -11.88
N ILE A 131 -9.63 -14.29 -11.84
CA ILE A 131 -8.87 -13.26 -12.55
C ILE A 131 -7.43 -13.21 -12.05
N GLY A 132 -7.22 -13.20 -10.73
CA GLY A 132 -5.89 -13.18 -10.13
C GLY A 132 -5.04 -14.39 -10.49
N ARG A 133 -5.61 -15.60 -10.53
CA ARG A 133 -4.91 -16.81 -10.99
C ARG A 133 -4.53 -16.74 -12.47
N SER A 134 -5.40 -16.19 -13.31
CA SER A 134 -5.07 -15.95 -14.73
C SER A 134 -3.92 -14.94 -14.84
N GLY A 135 -3.98 -13.84 -14.08
CA GLY A 135 -2.91 -12.85 -14.04
C GLY A 135 -1.58 -13.40 -13.54
N GLU A 136 -1.60 -14.31 -12.56
CA GLU A 136 -0.40 -15.03 -12.10
C GLU A 136 0.21 -15.85 -13.25
N GLN A 137 -0.61 -16.56 -14.03
CA GLN A 137 -0.12 -17.31 -15.18
C GLN A 137 0.45 -16.40 -16.27
N ASP A 138 -0.18 -15.26 -16.53
CA ASP A 138 0.28 -14.28 -17.50
C ASP A 138 1.63 -13.68 -17.09
N MET A 139 1.76 -13.33 -15.80
CA MET A 139 3.00 -12.86 -15.20
C MET A 139 4.10 -13.91 -15.33
N LEU A 140 3.83 -15.17 -14.95
CA LEU A 140 4.81 -16.26 -15.04
C LEU A 140 5.26 -16.47 -16.49
N ARG A 141 4.36 -16.38 -17.47
CA ARG A 141 4.73 -16.46 -18.89
C ARG A 141 5.63 -15.29 -19.31
N ALA A 142 5.32 -14.07 -18.87
CA ALA A 142 6.12 -12.88 -19.16
C ALA A 142 7.50 -12.87 -18.50
N THR A 143 7.66 -13.58 -17.38
CA THR A 143 8.92 -13.68 -16.62
C THR A 143 9.69 -14.97 -16.85
N GLY A 144 9.24 -15.86 -17.75
CA GLY A 144 9.89 -17.15 -17.97
C GLY A 144 9.80 -18.11 -16.78
N GLY A 145 8.78 -17.95 -15.93
CA GLY A 145 8.50 -18.78 -14.76
C GLY A 145 8.93 -18.19 -13.42
N SER A 146 9.59 -17.03 -13.41
CA SER A 146 10.05 -16.41 -12.16
C SER A 146 8.89 -15.79 -11.39
N ASN A 147 8.87 -16.07 -10.08
CA ASN A 147 7.82 -15.63 -9.16
C ASN A 147 8.08 -14.18 -8.69
N ALA A 148 7.77 -13.21 -9.55
CA ALA A 148 7.91 -11.78 -9.29
C ALA A 148 6.77 -11.24 -8.37
N HIS A 149 5.80 -10.53 -8.94
CA HIS A 149 4.72 -9.81 -8.24
C HIS A 149 3.54 -10.68 -7.78
N ARG A 150 3.75 -11.96 -7.49
CA ARG A 150 2.63 -12.86 -7.14
C ARG A 150 1.89 -12.41 -5.87
N GLY A 151 2.61 -11.94 -4.85
CA GLY A 151 1.99 -11.39 -3.64
C GLY A 151 1.30 -10.05 -3.91
N ALA A 152 1.91 -9.18 -4.71
CA ALA A 152 1.30 -7.93 -5.17
C ALA A 152 -0.01 -8.12 -5.95
N ILE A 153 -0.17 -9.18 -6.78
CA ILE A 153 -1.45 -9.49 -7.45
C ILE A 153 -2.58 -9.64 -6.42
N TRP A 154 -2.29 -10.30 -5.29
CA TRP A 154 -3.25 -10.46 -4.20
C TRP A 154 -3.51 -9.14 -3.48
N ILE A 155 -2.44 -8.48 -3.01
CA ILE A 155 -2.52 -7.29 -2.15
C ILE A 155 -3.10 -6.11 -2.94
N VAL A 156 -2.43 -5.70 -4.01
CA VAL A 156 -2.84 -4.55 -4.83
C VAL A 156 -4.15 -4.86 -5.55
N GLY A 157 -4.38 -6.11 -5.98
CA GLY A 157 -5.63 -6.49 -6.63
C GLY A 157 -6.87 -6.34 -5.74
N LEU A 158 -6.76 -6.66 -4.45
CA LEU A 158 -7.85 -6.44 -3.49
C LEU A 158 -8.07 -4.94 -3.22
N LEU A 159 -7.00 -4.14 -3.15
CA LEU A 159 -7.12 -2.68 -3.00
C LEU A 159 -7.72 -2.02 -4.24
N VAL A 160 -7.37 -2.48 -5.44
CA VAL A 160 -8.03 -2.07 -6.70
C VAL A 160 -9.53 -2.36 -6.63
N ALA A 161 -9.94 -3.54 -6.16
CA ALA A 161 -11.35 -3.85 -5.98
C ALA A 161 -12.02 -2.92 -4.94
N GLY A 162 -11.38 -2.69 -3.79
CA GLY A 162 -11.89 -1.79 -2.75
C GLY A 162 -12.04 -0.33 -3.24
N ALA A 163 -11.12 0.14 -4.07
CA ALA A 163 -11.16 1.48 -4.66
C ALA A 163 -12.38 1.70 -5.57
N THR A 164 -12.90 0.64 -6.22
CA THR A 164 -14.12 0.76 -7.05
C THR A 164 -15.41 0.93 -6.25
N MET A 165 -15.39 0.55 -4.97
CA MET A 165 -16.56 0.55 -4.07
C MET A 165 -16.55 1.73 -3.09
N THR A 166 -15.42 2.42 -2.98
CA THR A 166 -15.26 3.55 -2.08
C THR A 166 -15.93 4.77 -2.72
N PRO A 167 -16.91 5.40 -2.06
CA PRO A 167 -17.54 6.61 -2.58
C PRO A 167 -16.52 7.73 -2.79
N VAL A 168 -16.72 8.54 -3.82
CA VAL A 168 -15.94 9.77 -3.98
C VAL A 168 -16.48 10.83 -3.04
N GLY A 169 -15.59 11.47 -2.30
CA GLY A 169 -15.92 12.61 -1.46
C GLY A 169 -14.67 13.36 -1.05
N ASP A 170 -14.85 14.55 -0.50
CA ASP A 170 -13.78 15.43 0.00
C ASP A 170 -13.19 14.96 1.33
N GLU A 171 -13.27 13.65 1.59
CA GLU A 171 -12.79 13.04 2.82
C GLU A 171 -11.25 13.11 2.88
N PRO A 172 -10.67 13.26 4.09
CA PRO A 172 -9.23 13.21 4.23
C PRO A 172 -8.65 11.89 3.67
N ILE A 173 -7.44 11.97 3.10
CA ILE A 173 -6.69 10.84 2.53
C ILE A 173 -6.77 9.58 3.39
N TRP A 174 -6.63 9.72 4.71
CA TRP A 174 -6.69 8.62 5.66
C TRP A 174 -8.05 7.91 5.69
N SER A 175 -9.14 8.69 5.66
CA SER A 175 -10.51 8.20 5.67
C SER A 175 -10.76 7.35 4.42
N GLN A 176 -10.34 7.85 3.26
CA GLN A 176 -10.47 7.12 1.99
C GLN A 176 -9.62 5.86 1.95
N ALA A 177 -8.33 5.93 2.31
CA ALA A 177 -7.45 4.77 2.35
C ALA A 177 -7.99 3.68 3.30
N SER A 178 -8.50 4.08 4.47
CA SER A 178 -9.13 3.17 5.43
C SER A 178 -10.38 2.50 4.87
N GLN A 179 -11.22 3.22 4.13
CA GLN A 179 -12.42 2.65 3.48
C GLN A 179 -12.05 1.64 2.39
N ILE A 180 -11.06 1.96 1.54
CA ILE A 180 -10.55 1.04 0.51
C ILE A 180 -10.06 -0.26 1.16
N CYS A 181 -9.25 -0.16 2.21
CA CYS A 181 -8.76 -1.29 2.97
C CYS A 181 -9.90 -2.08 3.64
N ALA A 182 -10.93 -1.41 4.15
CA ALA A 182 -12.08 -2.07 4.76
C ALA A 182 -12.89 -2.90 3.74
N TYR A 183 -13.12 -2.39 2.53
CA TYR A 183 -13.76 -3.17 1.45
C TYR A 183 -12.88 -4.36 1.03
N ALA A 184 -11.59 -4.12 0.87
CA ALA A 184 -10.63 -5.17 0.53
C ALA A 184 -10.59 -6.29 1.60
N ALA A 185 -10.66 -5.93 2.88
CA ALA A 185 -10.74 -6.88 3.99
C ALA A 185 -12.03 -7.70 3.98
N GLN A 186 -13.18 -7.06 3.76
CA GLN A 186 -14.46 -7.76 3.63
C GLN A 186 -14.42 -8.78 2.50
N ILE A 187 -13.84 -8.40 1.34
CA ILE A 187 -13.64 -9.32 0.21
C ILE A 187 -12.72 -10.49 0.62
N ALA A 188 -11.58 -10.20 1.26
CA ALA A 188 -10.59 -11.20 1.66
C ALA A 188 -11.11 -12.21 2.71
N CYS A 189 -12.12 -11.82 3.49
CA CYS A 189 -12.78 -12.69 4.47
C CYS A 189 -13.72 -13.72 3.86
N PHE A 190 -14.19 -13.53 2.61
CA PHE A 190 -14.96 -14.56 1.93
C PHE A 190 -14.06 -15.75 1.51
N PRO A 191 -14.56 -16.99 1.62
CA PRO A 191 -13.81 -18.16 1.16
C PRO A 191 -13.77 -18.20 -0.37
N ASP A 192 -12.63 -18.59 -0.93
CA ASP A 192 -12.53 -19.01 -2.33
C ASP A 192 -12.87 -20.49 -2.42
N ARG A 193 -14.10 -20.80 -2.85
CA ARG A 193 -14.60 -22.19 -2.96
C ARG A 193 -13.87 -23.00 -4.02
N PHE A 194 -13.14 -22.35 -4.92
CA PHE A 194 -12.38 -22.99 -6.00
C PHE A 194 -10.87 -22.99 -5.72
N ALA A 195 -10.44 -22.56 -4.52
CA ALA A 195 -9.05 -22.61 -4.15
C ALA A 195 -8.59 -24.07 -4.00
N ALA A 196 -7.69 -24.49 -4.88
CA ALA A 196 -6.89 -25.68 -4.62
C ALA A 196 -5.97 -25.41 -3.41
N PRO A 197 -5.60 -26.44 -2.64
CA PRO A 197 -4.52 -26.33 -1.67
C PRO A 197 -3.29 -25.74 -2.35
N SER A 198 -2.84 -24.57 -1.88
CA SER A 198 -1.67 -23.89 -2.43
C SER A 198 -0.42 -24.34 -1.69
N ASP A 199 0.57 -24.87 -2.40
CA ASP A 199 1.91 -25.15 -1.86
C ASP A 199 2.89 -23.99 -2.16
N SER A 200 2.39 -22.74 -2.06
CA SER A 200 3.25 -21.58 -2.28
C SER A 200 4.29 -21.44 -1.16
N HIS A 201 5.40 -20.76 -1.47
CA HIS A 201 6.43 -20.42 -0.49
C HIS A 201 5.86 -19.69 0.73
N GLY A 202 4.93 -18.75 0.50
CA GLY A 202 4.25 -18.00 1.57
C GLY A 202 3.39 -18.91 2.44
N GLU A 203 2.61 -19.82 1.84
CA GLU A 203 1.76 -20.75 2.61
C GLU A 203 2.59 -21.75 3.43
N ARG A 204 3.68 -22.27 2.86
CA ARG A 204 4.65 -23.12 3.60
C ARG A 204 5.27 -22.38 4.78
N ALA A 205 5.69 -21.12 4.59
CA ALA A 205 6.23 -20.29 5.67
C ALA A 205 5.17 -20.00 6.75
N ARG A 206 3.94 -19.66 6.33
CA ARG A 206 2.80 -19.42 7.22
C ARG A 206 2.51 -20.62 8.13
N GLN A 207 2.46 -21.82 7.56
CA GLN A 207 2.22 -23.05 8.32
C GLN A 207 3.39 -23.39 9.24
N ARG A 208 4.63 -23.30 8.74
CA ARG A 208 5.84 -23.64 9.51
C ARG A 208 6.08 -22.71 10.69
N TYR A 209 5.88 -21.41 10.51
CA TYR A 209 6.19 -20.38 11.51
C TYR A 209 4.96 -19.82 12.23
N GLN A 210 3.76 -20.30 11.89
CA GLN A 210 2.48 -19.91 12.51
C GLN A 210 2.18 -18.40 12.43
N VAL A 211 2.65 -17.75 11.36
CA VAL A 211 2.41 -16.32 11.10
C VAL A 211 1.15 -16.11 10.25
N GLY A 212 0.71 -14.86 10.09
CA GLY A 212 -0.49 -14.52 9.31
C GLY A 212 -0.27 -14.49 7.79
N GLY A 213 0.87 -13.94 7.36
CA GLY A 213 1.19 -13.69 5.94
C GLY A 213 0.20 -12.74 5.24
N ALA A 214 0.35 -12.59 3.92
CA ALA A 214 -0.46 -11.67 3.10
C ALA A 214 -1.98 -11.90 3.20
N ARG A 215 -2.41 -13.13 3.52
CA ARG A 215 -3.83 -13.44 3.73
C ARG A 215 -4.38 -12.74 4.97
N ARG A 216 -3.71 -12.89 6.11
CA ARG A 216 -4.15 -12.24 7.35
C ARG A 216 -4.04 -10.74 7.23
N GLU A 217 -3.00 -10.27 6.56
CA GLU A 217 -2.80 -8.85 6.28
C GLU A 217 -3.99 -8.23 5.56
N ALA A 218 -4.48 -8.89 4.51
CA ALA A 218 -5.68 -8.44 3.81
C ALA A 218 -6.94 -8.54 4.68
N GLN A 219 -7.13 -9.64 5.41
CA GLN A 219 -8.31 -9.86 6.26
C GLN A 219 -8.43 -8.85 7.41
N ASP A 220 -7.29 -8.39 7.92
CA ASP A 220 -7.22 -7.40 9.00
C ASP A 220 -7.25 -5.94 8.46
N GLY A 221 -7.38 -5.74 7.15
CA GLY A 221 -7.48 -4.41 6.55
C GLY A 221 -6.14 -3.72 6.29
N PHE A 222 -5.09 -4.49 5.99
CA PHE A 222 -3.75 -4.01 5.68
C PHE A 222 -3.17 -3.06 6.74
N PRO A 223 -3.05 -3.48 8.01
CA PRO A 223 -2.54 -2.62 9.08
C PRO A 223 -1.12 -2.10 8.80
N HIS A 224 -0.24 -2.89 8.17
CA HIS A 224 1.08 -2.39 7.78
C HIS A 224 1.05 -1.32 6.67
N VAL A 225 -0.03 -1.24 5.88
CA VAL A 225 -0.19 -0.16 4.89
C VAL A 225 -0.77 1.08 5.58
N ILE A 226 -1.87 0.91 6.31
CA ILE A 226 -2.59 2.02 6.94
C ILE A 226 -1.83 2.57 8.12
N ASP A 227 -1.45 1.75 9.10
CA ASP A 227 -0.91 2.24 10.38
C ASP A 227 0.62 2.42 10.37
N VAL A 228 1.32 1.94 9.33
CA VAL A 228 2.80 1.98 9.27
C VAL A 228 3.32 2.66 8.00
N GLY A 229 3.05 2.08 6.82
CA GLY A 229 3.60 2.55 5.54
C GLY A 229 3.19 3.97 5.19
N LEU A 230 1.88 4.25 5.14
CA LEU A 230 1.35 5.57 4.80
C LEU A 230 1.81 6.65 5.82
N PRO A 231 1.70 6.47 7.15
CA PRO A 231 2.22 7.41 8.14
C PRO A 231 3.70 7.70 7.97
N ALA A 232 4.53 6.66 7.78
CA ALA A 232 5.97 6.83 7.62
C ALA A 232 6.30 7.68 6.38
N LEU A 233 5.65 7.38 5.25
CA LEU A 233 5.82 8.11 4.00
C LEU A 233 5.42 9.58 4.13
N LEU A 234 4.22 9.84 4.68
CA LEU A 234 3.70 11.20 4.84
C LEU A 234 4.50 12.01 5.86
N ALA A 235 4.91 11.40 6.98
CA ALA A 235 5.73 12.05 8.00
C ALA A 235 7.12 12.41 7.46
N ALA A 236 7.75 11.54 6.66
CA ALA A 236 9.03 11.83 6.02
C ALA A 236 8.91 13.04 5.06
N ARG A 237 7.89 13.06 4.21
CA ARG A 237 7.62 14.19 3.32
C ARG A 237 7.33 15.48 4.08
N ALA A 238 6.57 15.43 5.17
CA ALA A 238 6.30 16.60 6.02
C ALA A 238 7.57 17.18 6.67
N ARG A 239 8.61 16.35 6.88
CA ARG A 239 9.94 16.79 7.33
C ARG A 239 10.83 17.31 6.19
N GLY A 240 10.34 17.36 4.95
CA GLY A 240 11.12 17.75 3.78
C GLY A 240 12.14 16.70 3.33
N VAL A 241 11.98 15.43 3.74
CA VAL A 241 12.82 14.33 3.25
C VAL A 241 12.52 14.11 1.76
N GLY A 242 13.57 13.98 0.94
CA GLY A 242 13.43 13.72 -0.49
C GLY A 242 12.66 12.44 -0.78
N GLU A 243 11.89 12.44 -1.87
CA GLU A 243 10.89 11.41 -2.17
C GLU A 243 11.44 9.98 -2.15
N ASN A 244 12.61 9.75 -2.75
CA ASN A 244 13.26 8.43 -2.74
C ASN A 244 13.53 7.95 -1.31
N ALA A 245 14.11 8.80 -0.45
CA ALA A 245 14.39 8.43 0.93
C ALA A 245 13.10 8.27 1.76
N ALA A 246 12.06 9.07 1.49
CA ALA A 246 10.77 8.92 2.15
C ALA A 246 10.11 7.56 1.85
N ARG A 247 10.21 7.08 0.61
CA ARG A 247 9.71 5.75 0.20
C ARG A 247 10.56 4.62 0.75
N VAL A 248 11.89 4.77 0.79
CA VAL A 248 12.80 3.82 1.45
C VAL A 248 12.47 3.72 2.94
N ASP A 249 12.27 4.85 3.63
CA ASP A 249 11.94 4.86 5.06
C ASP A 249 10.56 4.23 5.33
N ALA A 250 9.59 4.39 4.42
CA ALA A 250 8.31 3.70 4.50
C ALA A 250 8.44 2.17 4.35
N LEU A 251 9.26 1.71 3.41
CA LEU A 251 9.61 0.29 3.27
C LEU A 251 10.24 -0.25 4.56
N LEU A 252 11.22 0.47 5.11
CA LEU A 252 11.91 0.08 6.34
C LEU A 252 10.95 0.07 7.55
N ALA A 253 10.00 0.99 7.63
CA ALA A 253 8.99 1.00 8.68
C ALA A 253 8.11 -0.27 8.61
N ILE A 254 7.68 -0.67 7.41
CA ILE A 254 6.94 -1.92 7.20
C ILE A 254 7.82 -3.12 7.60
N MET A 255 9.07 -3.17 7.13
CA MET A 255 10.01 -4.25 7.42
C MET A 255 10.28 -4.43 8.92
N ALA A 256 10.25 -3.34 9.70
CA ALA A 256 10.57 -3.36 11.13
C ALA A 256 9.58 -4.17 11.98
N SER A 257 8.32 -4.32 11.53
CA SER A 257 7.27 -5.02 12.29
C SER A 257 6.62 -6.19 11.54
N LEU A 258 6.77 -6.28 10.22
CA LEU A 258 6.12 -7.32 9.42
C LEU A 258 6.74 -8.70 9.68
N ASP A 259 5.89 -9.70 9.92
CA ASP A 259 6.26 -11.13 9.87
C ASP A 259 6.38 -11.58 8.40
N ASP A 260 7.42 -11.09 7.71
CA ASP A 260 7.59 -11.28 6.27
C ASP A 260 7.81 -12.76 5.91
N THR A 261 6.82 -13.36 5.26
CA THR A 261 6.88 -14.74 4.81
C THR A 261 7.96 -15.01 3.77
N CYS A 262 8.42 -14.00 3.02
CA CYS A 262 9.53 -14.13 2.07
C CYS A 262 10.88 -14.25 2.80
N LEU A 263 11.09 -13.47 3.87
CA LEU A 263 12.26 -13.63 4.74
C LEU A 263 12.24 -15.00 5.44
N LEU A 264 11.10 -15.36 6.03
CA LEU A 264 10.91 -16.65 6.71
C LEU A 264 11.11 -17.84 5.78
N HIS A 265 10.64 -17.76 4.54
CA HIS A 265 10.82 -18.81 3.55
C HIS A 265 12.29 -19.01 3.18
N ARG A 266 13.02 -17.92 2.92
CA ARG A 266 14.39 -17.97 2.39
C ARG A 266 15.45 -18.20 3.46
N ALA A 267 15.27 -17.60 4.63
CA ALA A 267 16.30 -17.52 5.67
C ALA A 267 15.76 -17.81 7.09
N GLY A 268 14.49 -18.16 7.22
CA GLY A 268 13.86 -18.48 8.50
C GLY A 268 13.84 -17.32 9.49
N GLN A 269 13.68 -17.66 10.78
CA GLN A 269 13.66 -16.69 11.86
C GLN A 269 14.93 -15.81 11.93
N PRO A 270 16.15 -16.32 11.68
CA PRO A 270 17.33 -15.47 11.60
C PRO A 270 17.21 -14.36 10.55
N GLY A 271 16.73 -14.69 9.34
CA GLY A 271 16.50 -13.71 8.28
C GLY A 271 15.42 -12.69 8.61
N LEU A 272 14.30 -13.14 9.20
CA LEU A 272 13.23 -12.24 9.65
C LEU A 272 13.76 -11.23 10.68
N HIS A 273 14.43 -11.72 11.72
CA HIS A 273 14.97 -10.85 12.77
C HIS A 273 16.09 -9.92 12.26
N ALA A 274 16.92 -10.38 11.32
CA ALA A 274 17.92 -9.53 10.69
C ALA A 274 17.26 -8.35 9.95
N GLY A 275 16.21 -8.64 9.17
CA GLY A 275 15.42 -7.62 8.47
C GLY A 275 14.79 -6.62 9.44
N GLN A 276 14.04 -7.10 10.43
CA GLN A 276 13.34 -6.25 11.39
C GLN A 276 14.30 -5.36 12.21
N ARG A 277 15.34 -5.96 12.79
CA ARG A 277 16.32 -5.20 13.59
C ARG A 277 17.13 -4.24 12.74
N GLY A 278 17.56 -4.65 11.55
CA GLY A 278 18.34 -3.79 10.68
C GLY A 278 17.51 -2.61 10.17
N ALA A 279 16.24 -2.82 9.81
CA ALA A 279 15.34 -1.74 9.45
C ALA A 279 15.14 -0.75 10.62
N GLN A 280 14.92 -1.26 11.84
CA GLN A 280 14.83 -0.42 13.04
C GLN A 280 16.12 0.38 13.29
N ARG A 281 17.30 -0.20 13.06
CA ARG A 281 18.59 0.53 13.20
C ARG A 281 18.68 1.70 12.24
N VAL A 282 18.25 1.54 10.98
CA VAL A 282 18.25 2.62 9.99
C VAL A 282 17.32 3.76 10.43
N LEU A 283 16.10 3.42 10.84
CA LEU A 283 15.12 4.40 11.29
C LEU A 283 15.58 5.12 12.57
N SER A 284 16.14 4.41 13.53
CA SER A 284 16.72 4.99 14.76
C SER A 284 17.94 5.87 14.49
N ALA A 285 18.66 5.67 13.38
CA ALA A 285 19.75 6.53 12.92
C ALA A 285 19.26 7.79 12.17
N GLY A 286 17.95 8.05 12.17
CA GLY A 286 17.32 9.22 11.54
C GLY A 286 16.79 8.98 10.13
N GLY A 287 16.75 7.73 9.67
CA GLY A 287 16.27 7.35 8.33
C GLY A 287 17.34 7.39 7.25
N SER A 288 17.03 6.82 6.09
CA SER A 288 17.95 6.59 4.97
C SER A 288 18.53 7.87 4.35
N SER A 289 17.96 9.04 4.65
CA SER A 289 18.48 10.34 4.19
C SER A 289 19.68 10.86 5.01
N THR A 290 19.90 10.35 6.22
CA THR A 290 21.04 10.78 7.07
C THR A 290 22.30 10.00 6.75
N PRO A 291 23.50 10.52 7.03
CA PRO A 291 24.75 9.77 6.89
C PRO A 291 24.74 8.45 7.68
N ALA A 292 24.38 8.50 8.96
CA ALA A 292 24.31 7.32 9.82
C ALA A 292 23.25 6.31 9.36
N GLY A 293 22.12 6.78 8.85
CA GLY A 293 21.07 5.93 8.29
C GLY A 293 21.50 5.24 7.00
N ARG A 294 22.25 5.92 6.12
CA ARG A 294 22.83 5.30 4.92
C ARG A 294 23.81 4.20 5.27
N ASP A 295 24.69 4.42 6.23
CA ASP A 295 25.65 3.41 6.69
C ASP A 295 24.92 2.20 7.30
N ALA A 296 23.90 2.44 8.12
CA ALA A 296 23.06 1.39 8.68
C ALA A 296 22.29 0.62 7.59
N LEU A 297 21.84 1.30 6.53
CA LEU A 297 21.11 0.69 5.42
C LEU A 297 22.03 -0.20 4.58
N ALA A 298 23.26 0.25 4.32
CA ALA A 298 24.27 -0.56 3.67
C ALA A 298 24.63 -1.82 4.49
N ALA A 299 24.72 -1.67 5.83
CA ALA A 299 24.94 -2.81 6.72
C ALA A 299 23.77 -3.81 6.72
N LEU A 300 22.52 -3.31 6.72
CA LEU A 300 21.32 -4.15 6.57
C LEU A 300 21.30 -4.88 5.23
N ASP A 301 21.59 -4.18 4.13
CA ASP A 301 21.66 -4.75 2.78
C ASP A 301 22.68 -5.89 2.73
N HIS A 302 23.89 -5.67 3.26
CA HIS A 302 24.93 -6.69 3.34
C HIS A 302 24.52 -7.90 4.20
N GLU A 303 23.92 -7.66 5.37
CA GLU A 303 23.44 -8.71 6.27
C GLU A 303 22.40 -9.60 5.56
N LEU A 304 21.39 -9.00 4.93
CA LEU A 304 20.34 -9.74 4.22
C LEU A 304 20.87 -10.49 2.99
N LEU A 305 21.79 -9.89 2.22
CA LEU A 305 22.44 -10.56 1.09
C LEU A 305 23.21 -11.81 1.56
N SER A 306 23.96 -11.71 2.67
CA SER A 306 24.72 -12.83 3.23
C SER A 306 23.83 -14.00 3.67
N LEU A 307 22.59 -13.71 4.10
CA LEU A 307 21.60 -14.69 4.50
C LEU A 307 20.75 -15.19 3.34
N ASN A 308 20.96 -14.68 2.12
CA ASN A 308 20.10 -14.92 0.97
C ASN A 308 18.62 -14.57 1.27
N ALA A 309 18.39 -13.54 2.08
CA ALA A 309 17.10 -13.14 2.60
C ALA A 309 16.55 -11.94 1.80
N SER A 310 15.32 -12.05 1.31
CA SER A 310 14.68 -11.00 0.50
C SER A 310 13.34 -10.61 1.13
N PRO A 311 13.14 -9.34 1.54
CA PRO A 311 11.92 -8.83 2.18
C PRO A 311 10.80 -8.54 1.17
N GLY A 312 10.44 -9.54 0.37
CA GLY A 312 9.46 -9.40 -0.70
C GLY A 312 8.04 -9.10 -0.21
N GLY A 313 7.64 -9.56 0.98
CA GLY A 313 6.33 -9.23 1.55
C GLY A 313 6.24 -7.74 1.91
N ALA A 314 7.32 -7.16 2.45
CA ALA A 314 7.39 -5.73 2.71
C ALA A 314 7.40 -4.90 1.42
N ALA A 315 8.05 -5.38 0.35
CA ALA A 315 8.00 -4.76 -0.97
C ALA A 315 6.58 -4.70 -1.54
N ASP A 316 5.83 -5.81 -1.50
CA ASP A 316 4.43 -5.83 -1.96
C ASP A 316 3.55 -4.85 -1.17
N LEU A 317 3.77 -4.70 0.14
CA LEU A 317 3.05 -3.75 0.98
C LEU A 317 3.51 -2.29 0.76
N LEU A 318 4.76 -2.07 0.36
CA LEU A 318 5.19 -0.75 -0.11
C LEU A 318 4.46 -0.38 -1.40
N ALA A 319 4.36 -1.29 -2.38
CA ALA A 319 3.58 -1.03 -3.59
C ALA A 319 2.12 -0.71 -3.26
N ALA A 320 1.51 -1.42 -2.30
CA ALA A 320 0.17 -1.09 -1.79
C ALA A 320 0.08 0.32 -1.17
N THR A 321 1.09 0.71 -0.40
CA THR A 321 1.21 2.05 0.20
C THR A 321 1.29 3.13 -0.89
N LEU A 322 2.12 2.93 -1.91
CA LEU A 322 2.27 3.86 -3.03
C LEU A 322 0.98 3.96 -3.87
N PHE A 323 0.28 2.84 -4.08
CA PHE A 323 -1.00 2.81 -4.76
C PHE A 323 -2.05 3.68 -4.06
N LEU A 324 -2.21 3.55 -2.74
CA LEU A 324 -3.15 4.36 -1.97
C LEU A 324 -2.75 5.84 -1.92
N ASP A 325 -1.45 6.14 -1.79
CA ASP A 325 -0.94 7.51 -1.82
C ASP A 325 -1.20 8.20 -3.17
N MET A 326 -1.07 7.48 -4.30
CA MET A 326 -1.40 8.02 -5.63
C MET A 326 -2.89 8.31 -5.79
N LEU A 327 -3.76 7.39 -5.36
CA LEU A 327 -5.21 7.59 -5.41
C LEU A 327 -5.61 8.86 -4.65
N ALA A 328 -5.11 8.99 -3.43
CA ALA A 328 -5.38 10.11 -2.55
C ALA A 328 -4.93 11.46 -3.13
N ARG A 329 -3.77 11.49 -3.80
CA ARG A 329 -3.23 12.71 -4.42
C ARG A 329 -3.99 13.11 -5.68
N HIS A 330 -4.52 12.15 -6.43
CA HIS A 330 -5.33 12.45 -7.60
C HIS A 330 -6.70 13.01 -7.23
N ASP A 331 -7.30 12.52 -6.15
CA ASP A 331 -8.58 13.06 -5.65
C ASP A 331 -8.41 14.48 -5.08
N ALA A 332 -7.27 14.76 -4.41
CA ALA A 332 -6.93 16.11 -3.96
C ALA A 332 -6.54 17.07 -5.11
N GLY A 333 -6.20 16.53 -6.30
CA GLY A 333 -5.53 17.26 -7.37
C GLY A 333 -6.43 17.85 -8.44
N GLY A 334 -7.62 17.31 -8.70
CA GLY A 334 -8.65 17.87 -9.61
C GLY A 334 -8.22 18.29 -11.04
N SER A 335 -6.97 18.08 -11.46
CA SER A 335 -6.43 18.57 -12.74
C SER A 335 -5.88 17.40 -13.56
N PRO A 336 -6.27 17.29 -14.85
CA PRO A 336 -5.71 16.33 -15.79
C PRO A 336 -4.38 16.87 -16.33
N ASP A 337 -3.41 17.15 -15.46
CA ASP A 337 -2.08 17.48 -15.94
C ASP A 337 -1.34 16.19 -16.29
N SER A 338 -1.29 15.99 -17.60
CA SER A 338 -0.62 14.93 -18.32
C SER A 338 0.78 14.65 -17.79
N TRP A 339 0.98 13.44 -17.26
CA TRP A 339 2.29 12.81 -17.18
C TRP A 339 2.71 12.42 -18.61
N ASN A 340 3.30 13.36 -19.35
CA ASN A 340 4.10 13.01 -20.51
C ASN A 340 5.48 12.59 -20.02
N ILE A 341 5.82 11.33 -20.27
CA ILE A 341 7.20 10.82 -20.33
C ILE A 341 7.88 11.48 -21.54
#